data_AF-A0A3A4ZSV3-F1
#
_entry.id   AF-A0A3A4ZSV3-F1
#
_cell.length_a   1.000
_cell.length_b   1.000
_cell.length_c   1.000
_cell.angle_alpha   90.00
_cell.angle_beta   90.00
_cell.angle_gamma   90.00
#
_symmetry.space_group_name_H-M   'P 1'
#
loop_
_entity.id
_entity.type
_entity.pdbx_description
1 polymer ?
#
loop_
_entity_poly.entity_id
_entity_poly.type
_entity_poly.pdbx_seq_one_letter_code
_entity_poly.pdbx_strand_id
1 'polypeptide(L)'
;MIRPKKIKKGSLFIKIFSSGLAVFIVSVVFVSFLKNYLESRKVDNQIRMIEYEISRIETENAKISELIKYFDSQAYAEQIARSQFSMQKEGEEVVVINDGDTGTVNQDKKNNKLETELSNPQKWLRYFLIKK
;
A
#
# COMPACT_ATOMS: atom_id res chain seq x y z
N MET A 1 -52.46 -69.98 -38.50
CA MET A 1 -51.18 -69.94 -39.25
C MET A 1 -50.42 -68.68 -38.84
N ILE A 2 -49.33 -68.78 -38.08
CA ILE A 2 -48.55 -67.62 -37.61
C ILE A 2 -47.14 -67.78 -38.19
N ARG A 3 -46.72 -66.86 -39.07
CA ARG A 3 -45.37 -66.85 -39.65
C ARG A 3 -44.41 -66.13 -38.69
N PRO A 4 -43.25 -66.71 -38.33
CA PRO A 4 -42.27 -66.00 -37.51
C PRO A 4 -41.49 -64.97 -38.34
N LYS A 5 -41.38 -63.76 -37.80
CA LYS A 5 -40.63 -62.63 -38.37
C LYS A 5 -39.13 -62.84 -38.13
N LYS A 6 -38.37 -63.13 -39.19
CA LYS A 6 -36.90 -63.26 -39.11
C LYS A 6 -36.27 -61.88 -38.85
N ILE A 7 -35.70 -61.70 -37.68
CA ILE A 7 -34.98 -60.47 -37.29
C ILE A 7 -33.62 -60.46 -38.01
N LYS A 8 -33.38 -59.42 -38.83
CA LYS A 8 -32.14 -59.21 -39.59
C LYS A 8 -30.98 -58.82 -38.66
N LYS A 9 -30.38 -59.79 -37.96
CA LYS A 9 -29.27 -59.59 -37.01
C LYS A 9 -28.06 -58.87 -37.61
N GLY A 10 -27.75 -59.07 -38.90
CA GLY A 10 -26.59 -58.45 -39.56
C GLY A 10 -26.61 -56.92 -39.64
N SER A 11 -27.78 -56.27 -39.70
CA SER A 11 -27.84 -54.79 -39.77
C SER A 11 -27.66 -54.11 -38.41
N LEU A 12 -27.93 -54.81 -37.31
CA LEU A 12 -27.75 -54.28 -35.95
C LEU A 12 -26.27 -54.26 -35.57
N PHE A 13 -25.50 -55.30 -35.91
CA PHE A 13 -24.05 -55.34 -35.66
C PHE A 13 -23.29 -54.24 -36.40
N ILE A 14 -23.63 -53.97 -37.67
CA ILE A 14 -22.99 -52.92 -38.47
C ILE A 14 -23.28 -51.52 -37.88
N LYS A 15 -24.52 -51.28 -37.43
CA LYS A 15 -24.91 -50.02 -36.78
C LYS A 15 -24.23 -49.80 -35.43
N ILE A 16 -24.08 -50.86 -34.63
CA ILE A 16 -23.38 -50.79 -33.34
C ILE A 16 -21.87 -50.56 -33.58
N PHE A 17 -21.29 -51.23 -34.57
CA PHE A 17 -19.87 -51.07 -34.92
C PHE A 17 -19.57 -49.67 -35.49
N SER A 18 -20.43 -49.14 -36.37
CA SER A 18 -20.31 -47.76 -36.86
C SER A 18 -20.51 -46.72 -35.75
N SER A 19 -21.41 -47.00 -34.80
CA SER A 19 -21.61 -46.16 -33.61
C SER A 19 -20.39 -46.17 -32.69
N GLY A 20 -19.74 -47.33 -32.49
CA GLY A 20 -18.53 -47.45 -31.68
C GLY A 20 -17.35 -46.68 -32.28
N LEU A 21 -17.17 -46.75 -33.61
CA LEU A 21 -16.14 -46.00 -34.31
C LEU A 21 -16.36 -44.48 -34.21
N ALA A 22 -17.61 -44.02 -34.34
CA ALA A 22 -17.96 -42.61 -34.16
C ALA A 22 -17.64 -42.12 -32.74
N VAL A 23 -18.00 -42.89 -31.71
CA VAL A 23 -17.69 -42.56 -30.31
C VAL A 23 -16.17 -42.53 -30.07
N PHE A 24 -15.43 -43.47 -30.66
CA PHE A 24 -13.98 -43.49 -30.56
C PHE A 24 -13.34 -42.23 -31.18
N ILE A 25 -13.75 -41.85 -32.40
CA ILE A 25 -13.25 -40.65 -33.06
C ILE A 25 -13.55 -39.40 -32.22
N VAL A 26 -14.78 -39.27 -31.71
CA VAL A 26 -15.17 -38.15 -30.83
C VAL A 26 -14.33 -38.12 -29.55
N SER A 27 -14.05 -39.28 -28.94
CA SER A 27 -13.22 -39.35 -27.73
C SER A 27 -11.79 -38.89 -27.98
N VAL A 28 -11.20 -39.22 -29.12
CA VAL A 28 -9.83 -38.80 -29.47
C VAL A 28 -9.76 -37.28 -29.66
N VAL A 29 -10.73 -36.71 -30.37
CA VAL A 29 -10.82 -35.26 -30.56
C VAL A 29 -11.07 -34.55 -29.23
N PHE A 30 -11.93 -35.12 -28.38
CA PHE A 30 -12.25 -34.55 -27.07
C PHE A 30 -11.03 -34.49 -26.14
N VAL A 31 -10.21 -35.54 -26.11
CA VAL A 31 -8.98 -35.57 -25.31
C VAL A 31 -7.98 -34.52 -25.80
N SER A 32 -7.81 -34.37 -27.12
CA SER A 32 -6.94 -33.33 -27.69
C SER A 32 -7.45 -31.92 -27.36
N PHE A 33 -8.77 -31.70 -27.43
CA PHE A 33 -9.37 -30.43 -27.06
C PHE A 33 -9.16 -30.09 -25.57
N LEU A 34 -9.34 -31.07 -24.68
CA LEU A 34 -9.10 -30.90 -23.25
C LEU A 34 -7.66 -30.49 -22.95
N LYS A 35 -6.68 -31.16 -23.59
CA LYS A 35 -5.25 -30.82 -23.42
C LYS A 35 -4.96 -29.39 -23.86
N ASN A 36 -5.40 -29.03 -25.07
CA ASN A 36 -5.20 -27.67 -25.61
C ASN A 36 -5.87 -26.60 -24.73
N TYR A 37 -7.07 -26.88 -24.21
CA TYR A 37 -7.77 -25.97 -23.32
C TYR A 37 -7.01 -25.74 -22.01
N LEU A 38 -6.46 -26.79 -21.40
CA LEU A 38 -5.65 -26.70 -20.19
C LEU A 38 -4.34 -25.93 -20.44
N GLU A 39 -3.68 -26.19 -21.57
CA GLU A 39 -2.46 -25.47 -21.96
C GLU A 39 -2.74 -23.98 -22.19
N SER A 40 -3.81 -23.64 -22.92
CA SER A 40 -4.23 -22.25 -23.13
C SER A 40 -4.46 -21.54 -21.79
N ARG A 41 -5.15 -22.18 -20.84
CA ARG A 41 -5.37 -21.62 -19.50
C ARG A 41 -4.06 -21.37 -18.75
N LYS A 42 -3.07 -22.26 -18.90
CA LYS A 42 -1.74 -22.09 -18.30
C LYS A 42 -0.99 -20.91 -18.93
N VAL A 43 -1.11 -20.71 -20.24
CA VAL A 43 -0.53 -19.55 -20.94
C VAL A 43 -1.21 -18.25 -20.48
N ASP A 44 -2.54 -18.21 -20.42
CA ASP A 44 -3.27 -17.03 -19.94
C ASP A 44 -2.90 -16.64 -18.51
N ASN A 45 -2.69 -17.63 -17.64
CA ASN A 45 -2.23 -17.40 -16.27
C ASN A 45 -0.81 -16.80 -16.26
N GLN A 46 0.09 -17.28 -17.11
CA GLN A 46 1.44 -16.74 -17.23
C GLN A 46 1.42 -15.29 -17.73
N ILE A 47 0.60 -14.99 -18.74
CA ILE A 47 0.41 -13.63 -19.25
C ILE A 47 -0.06 -12.71 -18.11
N ARG A 48 -1.11 -13.10 -17.38
CA ARG A 48 -1.61 -12.33 -16.25
C ARG A 48 -0.56 -12.10 -15.16
N MET A 49 0.26 -13.12 -14.85
CA MET A 49 1.32 -12.97 -13.86
C MET A 49 2.40 -11.98 -14.32
N ILE A 50 2.80 -12.04 -15.59
CA ILE A 50 3.78 -11.13 -16.18
C ILE A 50 3.22 -9.70 -16.21
N GLU A 51 1.98 -9.51 -16.63
CA GLU A 51 1.31 -8.20 -16.63
C GLU A 51 1.24 -7.60 -15.22
N TYR A 52 0.92 -8.42 -14.21
CA TYR A 52 0.93 -8.00 -12.82
C TYR A 52 2.33 -7.59 -12.36
N GLU A 53 3.36 -8.35 -12.74
CA GLU A 53 4.74 -8.04 -12.40
C GLU A 53 5.23 -6.74 -13.05
N ILE A 54 4.86 -6.48 -14.31
CA ILE A 54 5.11 -5.20 -14.99
C ILE A 54 4.49 -4.05 -14.20
N SER A 55 3.19 -4.16 -13.87
CA SER A 55 2.49 -3.12 -13.11
C SER A 55 3.10 -2.88 -11.73
N ARG A 56 3.55 -3.94 -11.04
CA ARG A 56 4.27 -3.83 -9.76
C ARG A 56 5.57 -3.04 -9.93
N ILE A 57 6.39 -3.41 -10.91
CA ILE A 57 7.69 -2.77 -11.17
C ILE A 57 7.51 -1.31 -11.58
N GLU A 58 6.53 -0.99 -12.42
CA GLU A 58 6.21 0.40 -12.79
C GLU A 58 5.84 1.24 -11.57
N THR A 59 5.01 0.68 -10.68
CA THR A 59 4.61 1.34 -9.43
C THR A 59 5.81 1.55 -8.51
N GLU A 60 6.69 0.56 -8.38
CA GLU A 60 7.92 0.66 -7.59
C GLU A 60 8.88 1.73 -8.15
N ASN A 61 9.07 1.74 -9.48
CA ASN A 61 9.87 2.76 -10.15
C ASN A 61 9.32 4.18 -9.93
N ALA A 62 8.00 4.35 -10.00
CA ALA A 62 7.37 5.64 -9.74
C ALA A 62 7.63 6.12 -8.30
N LYS A 63 7.49 5.23 -7.30
CA LYS A 63 7.79 5.54 -5.90
C LYS A 63 9.25 5.90 -5.69
N ILE A 64 10.17 5.13 -6.26
CA ILE A 64 11.60 5.41 -6.16
C ILE A 64 11.93 6.76 -6.80
N SER A 65 11.34 7.06 -7.96
CA SER A 65 11.51 8.36 -8.63
C SER A 65 11.01 9.53 -7.76
N GLU A 66 9.89 9.35 -7.07
CA GLU A 66 9.37 10.35 -6.13
C GLU A 66 10.29 10.56 -4.93
N LEU A 67 10.85 9.48 -4.37
CA LEU A 67 11.82 9.56 -3.28
C LEU A 67 13.11 10.27 -3.70
N ILE A 68 13.62 10.01 -4.92
CA ILE A 68 14.77 10.73 -5.47
C ILE A 68 14.47 12.23 -5.52
N LYS A 69 13.31 12.61 -6.07
CA LYS A 69 12.90 14.03 -6.11
C LYS A 69 12.79 14.66 -4.73
N TYR A 70 12.31 13.90 -3.74
CA TYR A 70 12.24 14.37 -2.36
C TYR A 70 13.64 14.61 -1.78
N PHE A 71 14.58 13.69 -1.97
CA PHE A 71 15.95 13.84 -1.48
C PHE A 71 16.72 14.97 -2.19
N ASP A 72 16.43 15.21 -3.47
CA ASP A 72 17.00 16.34 -4.21
C ASP A 72 16.34 17.68 -3.85
N SER A 73 15.25 17.68 -3.09
CA SER A 73 14.51 18.90 -2.74
C SER A 73 15.24 19.73 -1.66
N GLN A 74 15.06 21.05 -1.73
CA GLN A 74 15.54 21.97 -0.69
C GLN A 74 14.92 21.67 0.68
N ALA A 75 13.70 21.14 0.72
CA ALA A 75 13.03 20.78 1.96
C ALA A 75 13.79 19.66 2.71
N TYR A 76 14.32 18.68 1.98
CA TYR A 76 15.17 17.64 2.57
C TYR A 76 16.51 18.21 3.05
N ALA A 77 17.15 19.08 2.25
CA ALA A 77 18.38 19.75 2.66
C ALA A 77 18.18 20.59 3.94
N GLU A 78 17.07 21.31 4.05
CA GLU A 78 16.69 22.07 5.25
C GLU A 78 16.41 21.17 6.45
N GLN A 79 15.73 20.03 6.24
CA GLN A 79 15.50 19.04 7.29
C GLN A 79 16.83 18.51 7.85
N ILE A 80 17.79 18.19 6.99
CA ILE A 80 19.12 17.73 7.39
C ILE A 80 19.90 18.85 8.09
N ALA A 81 19.86 20.09 7.56
CA ALA A 81 20.50 21.25 8.17
C ALA A 81 20.00 21.48 9.62
N ARG A 82 18.68 21.43 9.83
CA ARG A 82 18.07 21.59 11.16
C ARG A 82 18.36 20.42 12.08
N SER A 83 18.24 19.18 11.60
CA SER A 83 18.36 17.97 12.44
C SER A 83 19.79 17.59 12.79
N GLN A 84 20.71 17.69 11.84
CA GLN A 84 22.10 17.24 12.02
C GLN A 84 23.02 18.37 12.42
N PHE A 85 22.76 19.59 11.91
CA PHE A 85 23.67 20.71 12.09
C PHE A 85 23.08 21.80 13.01
N SER A 86 21.85 21.63 13.50
CA SER A 86 21.12 22.66 14.26
C SER A 86 21.14 24.04 13.57
N MET A 87 21.24 24.03 12.24
CA MET A 87 21.35 25.24 11.42
C MET A 87 19.97 25.88 11.26
N GLN A 88 19.98 27.21 11.22
CA GLN A 88 18.80 28.06 11.22
C GLN A 88 18.71 28.78 9.88
N LYS A 89 17.49 29.09 9.42
CA LYS A 89 17.35 29.97 8.25
C LYS A 89 17.67 31.41 8.63
N GLU A 90 18.12 32.20 7.65
CA GLU A 90 18.33 33.64 7.84
C GLU A 90 17.01 34.31 8.29
N GLY A 91 17.00 34.90 9.49
CA GLY A 91 15.84 35.56 10.08
C GLY A 91 15.03 34.74 11.11
N GLU A 92 15.47 33.53 11.46
CA GLU A 92 14.86 32.70 12.52
C GLU A 92 15.50 32.98 13.89
N GLU A 93 14.69 33.21 14.94
CA GLU A 93 15.18 33.45 16.31
C GLU A 93 15.04 32.17 17.16
N VAL A 94 16.15 31.56 17.55
CA VAL A 94 16.18 30.35 18.39
C VAL A 94 16.31 30.73 19.87
N VAL A 95 15.30 30.39 20.66
CA VAL A 95 15.31 30.54 22.11
C VAL A 95 15.78 29.22 22.74
N VAL A 96 17.01 29.21 23.26
CA VAL A 96 17.54 28.09 24.05
C VAL A 96 17.04 28.25 25.49
N ILE A 97 16.15 27.35 25.91
CA ILE A 97 15.66 27.30 27.30
C ILE A 97 16.66 26.41 28.07
N ASN A 98 17.52 27.03 28.87
CA ASN A 98 18.33 26.31 29.86
C ASN A 98 17.51 26.11 31.13
N ASP A 99 17.30 24.85 31.54
CA ASP A 99 16.66 24.50 32.82
C ASP A 99 17.62 24.66 34.03
N GLY A 100 18.66 25.47 33.90
CA GLY A 100 19.69 25.70 34.91
C GLY A 100 19.98 27.18 35.11
N ASP A 101 19.57 27.67 36.28
CA ASP A 101 19.89 28.96 36.91
C ASP A 101 19.81 30.23 36.07
N THR A 102 18.80 31.04 36.39
CA THR A 102 18.70 32.46 36.05
C THR A 102 19.89 33.25 36.61
N GLY A 103 20.94 33.38 35.80
CA GLY A 103 22.00 34.38 35.97
C GLY A 103 21.72 35.60 35.08
N THR A 104 20.85 36.49 35.55
CA THR A 104 20.40 37.68 34.81
C THR A 104 21.55 38.67 34.57
N VAL A 105 21.63 39.12 33.32
CA VAL A 105 22.31 40.32 32.84
C VAL A 105 22.02 41.52 33.76
N ASN A 106 23.07 42.22 34.18
CA ASN A 106 23.04 43.41 35.03
C ASN A 106 22.08 44.49 34.53
N GLN A 107 21.10 44.88 35.35
CA GLN A 107 20.61 46.25 35.46
C GLN A 107 20.33 46.59 36.94
N ASP A 108 21.11 47.53 37.46
CA ASP A 108 20.85 48.23 38.71
C ASP A 108 19.56 49.07 38.61
N LYS A 109 18.62 48.87 39.55
CA LYS A 109 18.03 49.94 40.39
C LYS A 109 16.97 49.42 41.38
N LYS A 110 17.38 49.48 42.66
CA LYS A 110 16.67 50.02 43.84
C LYS A 110 15.24 49.55 44.21
N ASN A 111 15.21 49.07 45.47
CA ASN A 111 14.21 49.24 46.53
C ASN A 111 13.09 48.20 46.71
N ASN A 112 13.34 47.32 47.68
CA ASN A 112 12.44 46.82 48.73
C ASN A 112 10.94 47.14 48.60
N LYS A 113 10.16 46.11 48.29
CA LYS A 113 8.96 45.75 49.05
C LYS A 113 8.69 44.25 48.86
N LEU A 114 8.67 43.51 49.96
CA LEU A 114 8.18 42.13 50.02
C LEU A 114 6.68 42.14 49.66
N GLU A 115 6.37 42.10 48.38
CA GLU A 115 5.05 41.72 47.92
C GLU A 115 5.05 40.19 47.84
N THR A 116 4.23 39.55 48.67
CA THR A 116 3.94 38.13 48.57
C THR A 116 3.35 37.87 47.20
N GLU A 117 4.22 37.50 46.25
CA GLU A 117 3.82 37.10 44.93
C GLU A 117 2.86 35.92 45.06
N LEU A 118 1.58 36.19 44.80
CA LEU A 118 0.54 35.18 44.76
C LEU A 118 1.01 34.00 43.90
N SER A 119 0.83 32.79 44.41
CA SER A 119 1.17 31.58 43.68
C SER A 119 0.44 31.58 42.33
N ASN A 120 1.08 31.07 41.28
CA ASN A 120 0.50 31.03 39.93
C ASN A 120 -0.98 30.57 39.91
N PRO A 121 -1.39 29.48 40.59
CA PRO A 121 -2.80 29.11 40.71
C PRO A 121 -3.72 30.19 41.30
N GLN A 122 -3.26 31.00 42.27
CA GLN A 122 -4.04 32.11 42.82
C GLN A 122 -4.21 33.25 41.80
N LYS A 123 -3.19 33.51 40.98
CA LYS A 123 -3.26 34.49 39.88
C LYS A 123 -4.32 34.06 38.84
N TRP A 124 -4.35 32.78 38.48
CA TRP A 124 -5.35 32.23 37.55
C TRP A 124 -6.77 32.29 38.10
N LEU A 125 -6.97 31.89 39.36
CA LEU A 125 -8.28 32.00 40.02
C LEU A 125 -8.81 33.44 40.01
N ARG A 126 -7.95 34.41 40.33
CA ARG A 126 -8.33 35.83 40.29
C ARG A 126 -8.73 36.28 38.88
N TYR A 127 -7.98 35.90 37.86
CA TYR A 127 -8.30 36.28 36.48
C TYR A 127 -9.68 35.77 36.04
N PHE A 128 -10.01 34.52 36.36
CA PHE A 128 -11.26 33.91 35.93
C PHE A 128 -12.48 34.26 36.79
N LEU A 129 -12.30 34.57 38.08
CA LEU A 129 -13.41 34.72 39.02
C LEU A 129 -13.73 36.17 39.42
N ILE A 130 -12.81 37.12 39.20
CA ILE A 130 -12.98 38.52 39.61
C ILE A 130 -13.31 39.45 38.42
N LYS A 131 -13.33 38.94 37.18
CA LYS A 131 -13.81 39.69 36.01
C LYS A 131 -15.15 39.13 35.52
N LYS A 132 -16.24 39.58 36.14
CA LYS A 132 -17.62 39.51 35.62
C LYS A 132 -18.23 40.91 35.66
#